data_AF-A0A3Q2E746-F1
#
_entry.id   AF-A0A3Q2E746-F1
#
_cell.length_a   1.000
_cell.length_b   1.000
_cell.length_c   1.000
_cell.angle_alpha   90.00
_cell.angle_beta   90.00
_cell.angle_gamma   90.00
#
_symmetry.space_group_name_H-M   'P 1'
#
loop_
_entity.id
_entity.type
_entity.pdbx_description
1 polymer ?
#
loop_
_entity_poly.entity_id
_entity_poly.type
_entity_poly.pdbx_seq_one_letter_code
_entity_poly.pdbx_strand_id
1 'polypeptide(L)'
;MLRVPSGRQIIFGLPVWRCIQQKTRAPNYATGAQLFTSQTSSGVTPLKPSFSSRCRSIGPMTWVPSRLHSDSSEKGDGSSGFSIRALTQAPKPALYLGFSGLIPFLSAPLVMAATQSFYPEVAYAQMVYGASIVSFLGGARWGFAIPAGSPAKPDWMNLGNSVVPSLLAWLALLCRENITEGTLVVLMGLGLSLHYDLTLLPGYPNWFRAMRTVLTLVATFSLVATLVLKKVCAERKLKEWP
;
A
#
# COMPACT_ATOMS: atom_id res chain seq x y z
N MET A 1 -8.75 15.58 67.69
CA MET A 1 -7.98 14.73 66.76
C MET A 1 -8.97 13.99 65.88
N LEU A 2 -9.26 14.54 64.71
CA LEU A 2 -10.27 14.06 63.76
C LEU A 2 -9.55 13.67 62.46
N ARG A 3 -9.68 12.41 62.06
CA ARG A 3 -9.10 11.87 60.83
C ARG A 3 -10.10 12.05 59.69
N VAL A 4 -9.64 12.74 58.66
CA VAL A 4 -10.32 13.19 57.43
C VAL A 4 -10.46 12.04 56.41
N PRO A 5 -11.46 12.10 55.48
CA PRO A 5 -12.02 10.97 54.73
C PRO A 5 -11.53 10.94 53.26
N SER A 6 -12.11 10.06 52.42
CA SER A 6 -12.47 10.28 51.01
C SER A 6 -12.22 9.04 50.13
N GLY A 7 -13.30 8.44 49.64
CA GLY A 7 -13.29 7.41 48.59
C GLY A 7 -14.35 7.75 47.54
N ARG A 8 -13.89 8.36 46.43
CA ARG A 8 -14.63 8.61 45.19
C ARG A 8 -15.10 7.29 44.56
N GLN A 9 -16.28 7.29 43.94
CA GLN A 9 -16.42 7.31 42.46
C GLN A 9 -17.90 7.39 42.04
N ILE A 10 -18.19 8.42 41.24
CA ILE A 10 -19.45 8.63 40.53
C ILE A 10 -19.31 7.93 39.17
N ILE A 11 -20.28 7.08 38.84
CA ILE A 11 -20.39 6.35 37.57
C ILE A 11 -21.14 7.24 36.57
N PHE A 12 -20.51 7.56 35.44
CA PHE A 12 -21.14 8.17 34.26
C PHE A 12 -20.75 7.36 33.02
N GLY A 13 -21.73 7.03 32.17
CA GLY A 13 -21.53 6.86 30.72
C GLY A 13 -21.39 5.42 30.18
N LEU A 14 -22.41 4.99 29.43
CA LEU A 14 -22.52 3.76 28.64
C LEU A 14 -21.45 3.63 27.53
N PRO A 15 -21.02 2.41 27.14
CA PRO A 15 -20.37 2.20 25.85
C PRO A 15 -21.28 1.43 24.86
N VAL A 16 -21.43 2.03 23.68
CA VAL A 16 -22.12 1.64 22.43
C VAL A 16 -21.56 0.34 21.79
N TRP A 17 -20.90 -0.51 22.55
CA TRP A 17 -20.09 -1.64 22.06
C TRP A 17 -20.84 -2.98 21.87
N ARG A 18 -22.14 -3.07 22.17
CA ARG A 18 -22.90 -4.33 22.04
C ARG A 18 -23.43 -4.66 20.65
N CYS A 19 -23.43 -3.73 19.69
CA CYS A 19 -24.06 -3.96 18.37
C CYS A 19 -23.20 -4.71 17.33
N ILE A 20 -21.91 -4.96 17.58
CA ILE A 20 -21.00 -5.54 16.57
C ILE A 20 -20.77 -7.06 16.76
N GLN A 21 -21.07 -7.61 17.93
CA GLN A 21 -20.86 -9.05 18.22
C GLN A 21 -21.97 -9.98 17.69
N GLN A 22 -23.06 -9.46 17.16
CA GLN A 22 -24.20 -10.30 16.70
C GLN A 22 -24.06 -10.80 15.25
N LYS A 23 -23.02 -10.41 14.50
CA LYS A 23 -22.86 -10.75 13.07
C LYS A 23 -21.72 -11.74 12.77
N THR A 24 -21.43 -12.63 13.70
CA THR A 24 -20.58 -13.81 13.48
C THR A 24 -21.31 -15.06 14.01
N ARG A 25 -22.36 -15.48 13.31
CA ARG A 25 -22.91 -16.82 13.48
C ARG A 25 -22.20 -17.74 12.49
N ALA A 26 -21.25 -18.53 12.99
CA ALA A 26 -20.59 -19.59 12.25
C ALA A 26 -21.61 -20.71 11.89
N PRO A 27 -21.40 -21.45 10.78
CA PRO A 27 -22.20 -22.62 10.48
C PRO A 27 -21.85 -23.76 11.44
N ASN A 28 -22.85 -24.29 12.14
CA ASN A 28 -22.72 -25.47 13.00
C ASN A 28 -22.42 -26.71 12.14
N TYR A 29 -21.25 -27.32 12.34
CA TYR A 29 -21.03 -28.71 11.98
C TYR A 29 -21.65 -29.59 13.07
N ALA A 30 -22.81 -30.17 12.76
CA ALA A 30 -23.41 -31.18 13.61
C ALA A 30 -22.79 -32.55 13.31
N THR A 31 -21.96 -33.01 14.22
CA THR A 31 -21.49 -34.39 14.34
C THR A 31 -22.66 -35.26 14.79
N GLY A 32 -23.21 -36.07 13.88
CA GLY A 32 -24.14 -37.15 14.20
C GLY A 32 -23.48 -38.50 13.87
N ALA A 33 -23.16 -39.27 14.90
CA ALA A 33 -22.56 -40.59 14.77
C ALA A 33 -23.62 -41.70 14.81
N GLN A 34 -23.58 -42.58 13.81
CA GLN A 34 -23.94 -44.01 13.78
C GLN A 34 -25.44 -44.41 13.80
N LEU A 35 -25.91 -45.08 12.74
CA LEU A 35 -25.95 -46.56 12.69
C LEU A 35 -26.38 -47.08 11.30
N PHE A 36 -25.80 -48.23 10.94
CA PHE A 36 -26.01 -49.02 9.73
C PHE A 36 -27.48 -49.35 9.41
N THR A 37 -27.86 -49.32 8.13
CA THR A 37 -28.53 -50.44 7.45
C THR A 37 -28.55 -50.26 5.94
N SER A 38 -28.70 -51.40 5.28
CA SER A 38 -28.40 -51.82 3.92
C SER A 38 -29.40 -51.41 2.81
N GLN A 39 -28.85 -51.37 1.58
CA GLN A 39 -29.42 -51.85 0.30
C GLN A 39 -30.38 -50.99 -0.55
N THR A 40 -29.95 -50.86 -1.82
CA THR A 40 -30.65 -50.99 -3.14
C THR A 40 -31.73 -49.99 -3.64
N SER A 41 -31.39 -49.44 -4.81
CA SER A 41 -32.20 -49.32 -6.05
C SER A 41 -33.25 -48.21 -6.24
N SER A 42 -33.06 -47.53 -7.37
CA SER A 42 -34.07 -47.03 -8.34
C SER A 42 -35.04 -45.91 -7.95
N GLY A 43 -34.81 -44.75 -8.59
CA GLY A 43 -35.78 -44.06 -9.45
C GLY A 43 -37.07 -43.54 -8.83
N VAL A 44 -37.26 -42.22 -8.88
CA VAL A 44 -38.45 -41.53 -9.42
C VAL A 44 -38.27 -40.02 -9.22
N THR A 45 -38.53 -39.27 -10.30
CA THR A 45 -38.58 -37.81 -10.41
C THR A 45 -39.73 -37.19 -9.61
N PRO A 46 -39.62 -35.89 -9.28
CA PRO A 46 -40.79 -35.03 -9.43
C PRO A 46 -40.48 -33.69 -10.12
N LEU A 47 -41.49 -33.22 -10.86
CA LEU A 47 -41.52 -32.00 -11.68
C LEU A 47 -41.88 -30.74 -10.86
N LYS A 48 -41.19 -29.63 -11.19
CA LYS A 48 -41.61 -28.18 -11.15
C LYS A 48 -41.87 -27.53 -9.76
N PRO A 49 -41.67 -26.18 -9.59
CA PRO A 49 -42.02 -25.12 -10.55
C PRO A 49 -40.94 -24.06 -10.84
N SER A 50 -41.25 -23.31 -11.90
CA SER A 50 -40.58 -22.10 -12.37
C SER A 50 -40.47 -21.03 -11.27
N PHE A 51 -39.27 -20.49 -11.06
CA PHE A 51 -39.09 -19.17 -10.46
C PHE A 51 -38.11 -18.38 -11.32
N SER A 52 -38.66 -17.39 -12.03
CA SER A 52 -37.91 -16.45 -12.84
C SER A 52 -37.13 -15.50 -11.94
N SER A 53 -35.88 -15.84 -11.60
CA SER A 53 -34.92 -14.85 -11.11
C SER A 53 -34.14 -14.30 -12.29
N ARG A 54 -34.48 -13.08 -12.67
CA ARG A 54 -33.73 -12.20 -13.57
C ARG A 54 -32.34 -11.96 -12.97
N CYS A 55 -31.40 -12.86 -13.23
CA CYS A 55 -30.00 -12.67 -12.92
C CYS A 55 -29.45 -11.56 -13.83
N ARG A 56 -29.17 -10.41 -13.23
CA ARG A 56 -28.36 -9.37 -13.86
C ARG A 56 -26.94 -9.94 -13.94
N SER A 57 -26.63 -10.57 -15.07
CA SER A 57 -25.31 -11.08 -15.42
C SER A 57 -24.32 -9.91 -15.39
N ILE A 58 -23.62 -9.73 -14.27
CA ILE A 58 -22.33 -9.04 -14.28
C ILE A 58 -21.41 -10.04 -14.98
N GLY A 59 -21.22 -9.84 -16.29
CA GLY A 59 -20.34 -10.67 -17.09
C GLY A 59 -18.95 -10.67 -16.46
N PRO A 60 -18.24 -11.82 -16.43
CA PRO A 60 -16.84 -11.83 -16.05
C PRO A 60 -16.11 -10.92 -17.03
N MET A 61 -15.31 -9.99 -16.49
CA MET A 61 -14.42 -9.17 -17.30
C MET A 61 -13.38 -10.10 -17.90
N THR A 62 -13.68 -10.62 -19.10
CA THR A 62 -12.81 -11.52 -19.84
C THR A 62 -11.58 -10.72 -20.23
N TRP A 63 -10.45 -11.00 -19.57
CA TRP A 63 -9.14 -10.60 -20.04
C TRP A 63 -8.93 -11.26 -21.40
N VAL A 64 -9.15 -10.51 -22.47
CA VAL A 64 -8.83 -10.91 -23.83
C VAL A 64 -7.31 -10.87 -23.96
N PRO A 65 -6.62 -12.00 -24.26
CA PRO A 65 -5.22 -11.95 -24.61
C PRO A 65 -5.11 -11.39 -26.03
N SER A 66 -4.62 -10.15 -26.15
CA SER A 66 -4.33 -9.52 -27.43
C SER A 66 -3.36 -10.39 -28.22
N ARG A 67 -3.79 -10.84 -29.40
CA ARG A 67 -2.96 -11.56 -30.37
C ARG A 67 -1.86 -10.65 -30.92
N LEU A 68 -0.68 -11.26 -31.07
CA LEU A 68 0.55 -10.73 -31.65
C LEU A 68 0.37 -9.97 -32.96
N HIS A 69 0.97 -8.78 -33.03
CA HIS A 69 1.74 -8.37 -34.21
C HIS A 69 3.12 -7.95 -33.72
N SER A 70 4.09 -8.82 -34.00
CA SER A 70 5.50 -8.61 -33.73
C SER A 70 6.07 -7.88 -34.93
N ASP A 71 6.11 -6.55 -34.89
CA ASP A 71 6.93 -5.77 -35.81
C ASP A 71 8.19 -5.32 -35.09
N SER A 72 9.25 -6.05 -35.42
CA SER A 72 10.64 -5.71 -35.14
C SER A 72 11.03 -4.43 -35.89
N SER A 73 11.36 -3.40 -35.13
CA SER A 73 12.27 -2.35 -35.56
C SER A 73 13.17 -1.99 -34.39
N GLU A 74 14.36 -2.59 -34.40
CA GLU A 74 15.48 -2.10 -33.63
C GLU A 74 15.85 -0.70 -34.14
N LYS A 75 15.79 0.29 -33.25
CA LYS A 75 16.55 1.52 -33.40
C LYS A 75 16.93 2.01 -32.00
N GLY A 76 18.20 1.85 -31.66
CA GLY A 76 18.76 2.42 -30.45
C GLY A 76 18.75 3.95 -30.54
N ASP A 77 18.03 4.60 -29.64
CA ASP A 77 18.29 5.94 -29.13
C ASP A 77 17.35 6.26 -27.94
N GLY A 78 17.90 6.76 -26.83
CA GLY A 78 17.16 7.37 -25.71
C GLY A 78 16.46 6.43 -24.70
N SER A 79 17.21 5.96 -23.69
CA SER A 79 16.70 5.20 -22.52
C SER A 79 15.57 5.89 -21.71
N SER A 80 15.23 7.14 -22.01
CA SER A 80 14.14 7.91 -21.37
C SER A 80 12.80 7.91 -22.14
N GLY A 81 12.76 7.41 -23.38
CA GLY A 81 11.57 7.53 -24.25
C GLY A 81 10.42 6.57 -23.94
N PHE A 82 10.70 5.41 -23.35
CA PHE A 82 9.70 4.34 -23.14
C PHE A 82 8.77 4.61 -21.94
N SER A 83 9.25 5.29 -20.90
CA SER A 83 8.48 5.49 -19.65
C SER A 83 7.46 6.63 -19.74
N ILE A 84 7.82 7.76 -20.34
CA ILE A 84 6.97 8.97 -20.36
C ILE A 84 5.72 8.77 -21.23
N ARG A 85 5.85 8.08 -22.37
CA ARG A 85 4.69 7.79 -23.24
C ARG A 85 3.66 6.90 -22.55
N ALA A 86 4.10 5.93 -21.75
CA ALA A 86 3.20 5.07 -20.99
C ALA A 86 2.39 5.82 -19.92
N LEU A 87 2.93 6.90 -19.35
CA LEU A 87 2.21 7.73 -18.37
C LEU A 87 0.96 8.39 -18.94
N THR A 88 0.97 8.73 -20.24
CA THR A 88 -0.19 9.38 -20.89
C THR A 88 -1.43 8.50 -20.94
N GLN A 89 -1.26 7.18 -20.80
CA GLN A 89 -2.33 6.19 -20.76
C GLN A 89 -2.88 5.96 -19.34
N ALA A 90 -2.28 6.57 -18.32
CA ALA A 90 -2.73 6.42 -16.95
C ALA A 90 -4.05 7.17 -16.70
N PRO A 91 -4.94 6.65 -15.83
CA PRO A 91 -6.10 7.40 -15.37
C PRO A 91 -5.69 8.74 -14.76
N LYS A 92 -6.32 9.84 -15.19
CA LYS A 92 -6.02 11.20 -14.70
C LYS A 92 -5.99 11.30 -13.17
N PRO A 93 -6.93 10.69 -12.40
CA PRO A 93 -6.87 10.75 -10.95
C PRO A 93 -5.61 10.13 -10.35
N ALA A 94 -5.12 9.02 -10.93
CA ALA A 94 -3.89 8.38 -10.47
C ALA A 94 -2.69 9.30 -10.68
N LEU A 95 -2.59 9.95 -11.85
CA LEU A 95 -1.53 10.92 -12.12
C LEU A 95 -1.57 12.08 -11.13
N TYR A 96 -2.72 12.76 -10.97
CA TYR A 96 -2.82 13.90 -10.07
C TYR A 96 -2.47 13.52 -8.62
N LEU A 97 -3.03 12.43 -8.11
CA LEU A 97 -2.76 11.99 -6.74
C LEU A 97 -1.30 11.56 -6.57
N GLY A 98 -0.75 10.78 -7.50
CA GLY A 98 0.63 10.32 -7.40
C GLY A 98 1.65 11.46 -7.45
N PHE A 99 1.51 12.39 -8.40
CA PHE A 99 2.41 13.54 -8.51
C PHE A 99 2.20 14.54 -7.36
N SER A 100 0.98 14.74 -6.87
CA SER A 100 0.74 15.56 -5.67
C SER A 100 1.45 14.98 -4.43
N GLY A 101 1.59 13.65 -4.37
CA GLY A 101 2.34 12.97 -3.32
C GLY A 101 3.83 13.32 -3.29
N LEU A 102 4.39 13.96 -4.34
CA LEU A 102 5.78 14.42 -4.36
C LEU A 102 5.97 15.80 -3.72
N ILE A 103 4.89 16.52 -3.40
CA ILE A 103 4.99 17.88 -2.86
C ILE A 103 5.83 17.91 -1.58
N PRO A 104 5.58 17.08 -0.55
CA PRO A 104 6.38 17.11 0.68
C PRO A 104 7.84 16.67 0.48
N PHE A 105 8.09 15.79 -0.49
CA PHE A 105 9.45 15.39 -0.86
C PHE A 105 10.21 16.58 -1.45
N LEU A 106 9.62 17.30 -2.39
CA LEU A 106 10.32 18.39 -3.08
C LEU A 106 10.41 19.66 -2.23
N SER A 107 9.40 19.94 -1.40
CA SER A 107 9.36 21.16 -0.59
C SER A 107 10.51 21.25 0.41
N ALA A 108 10.87 20.14 1.05
CA ALA A 108 11.91 20.11 2.08
C ALA A 108 13.31 20.53 1.58
N PRO A 109 13.92 19.87 0.57
CA PRO A 109 15.20 20.29 0.02
C PRO A 109 15.11 21.66 -0.67
N LEU A 110 13.96 22.00 -1.28
CA LEU A 110 13.78 23.31 -1.92
C LEU A 110 13.84 24.45 -0.90
N VAL A 111 13.17 24.31 0.25
CA VAL A 111 13.23 25.29 1.34
C VAL A 111 14.65 25.42 1.87
N MET A 112 15.31 24.30 2.17
CA MET A 112 16.69 24.31 2.68
C MET A 112 17.69 24.91 1.69
N ALA A 113 17.52 24.64 0.39
CA ALA A 113 18.33 25.24 -0.66
C ALA A 113 18.05 26.75 -0.78
N ALA A 114 16.79 27.19 -0.71
CA ALA A 114 16.44 28.60 -0.79
C ALA A 114 17.00 29.41 0.40
N THR A 115 17.02 28.84 1.60
CA THR A 115 17.52 29.49 2.81
C THR A 115 19.02 29.26 3.07
N GLN A 116 19.69 28.44 2.26
CA GLN A 116 21.09 28.02 2.45
C GLN A 116 21.37 27.50 3.88
N SER A 117 20.36 26.89 4.51
CA SER A 117 20.37 26.49 5.91
C SER A 117 19.71 25.13 6.05
N PHE A 118 20.31 24.26 6.85
CA PHE A 118 19.78 22.93 7.11
C PHE A 118 18.85 22.95 8.33
N TYR A 119 17.59 22.51 8.15
CA TYR A 119 16.61 22.42 9.23
C TYR A 119 16.33 20.94 9.57
N PRO A 120 16.79 20.43 10.73
CA PRO A 120 16.64 19.02 11.08
C PRO A 120 15.18 18.59 11.18
N GLU A 121 14.30 19.44 11.70
CA GLU A 121 12.87 19.16 11.81
C GLU A 121 12.19 18.94 10.44
N VAL A 122 12.60 19.73 9.44
CA VAL A 122 12.06 19.62 8.07
C VAL A 122 12.59 18.35 7.39
N ALA A 123 13.87 18.01 7.58
CA ALA A 123 14.44 16.75 7.09
C ALA A 123 13.77 15.55 7.76
N TYR A 124 13.51 15.62 9.07
CA TYR A 124 12.80 14.59 9.81
C TYR A 124 11.36 14.43 9.30
N ALA A 125 10.63 15.52 9.08
CA ALA A 125 9.28 15.47 8.52
C ALA A 125 9.25 14.83 7.12
N GLN A 126 10.22 15.16 6.26
CA GLN A 126 10.37 14.54 4.94
C GLN A 126 10.67 13.03 5.03
N MET A 127 11.54 12.63 5.97
CA MET A 127 11.85 11.23 6.24
C MET A 127 10.60 10.46 6.74
N VAL A 128 9.87 11.00 7.70
CA VAL A 128 8.62 10.41 8.24
C VAL A 128 7.57 10.28 7.14
N TYR A 129 7.43 11.29 6.29
CA TYR A 129 6.56 11.23 5.12
C TYR A 129 6.99 10.12 4.16
N GLY A 130 8.29 10.01 3.89
CA GLY A 130 8.84 8.93 3.07
C GLY A 130 8.56 7.54 3.63
N ALA A 131 8.74 7.34 4.94
CA ALA A 131 8.37 6.10 5.63
C ALA A 131 6.87 5.78 5.48
N SER A 132 6.01 6.79 5.61
CA SER A 132 4.56 6.64 5.44
C SER A 132 4.20 6.16 4.03
N ILE A 133 4.84 6.72 3.01
CA ILE A 133 4.68 6.27 1.61
C ILE A 133 5.16 4.83 1.46
N VAL A 134 6.35 4.48 1.95
CA VAL A 134 6.89 3.10 1.86
C VAL A 134 5.93 2.08 2.50
N SER A 135 5.33 2.39 3.65
CA SER A 135 4.32 1.52 4.27
C SER A 135 3.07 1.38 3.40
N PHE A 136 2.58 2.49 2.82
CA PHE A 136 1.45 2.46 1.89
C PHE A 136 1.73 1.60 0.65
N LEU A 137 2.96 1.61 0.11
CA LEU A 137 3.36 0.76 -1.03
C LEU A 137 3.18 -0.73 -0.70
N GLY A 138 3.56 -1.15 0.52
CA GLY A 138 3.32 -2.50 0.99
C GLY A 138 1.84 -2.87 0.96
N GLY A 139 0.98 -2.02 1.53
CA GLY A 139 -0.47 -2.27 1.57
C GLY A 139 -1.14 -2.39 0.19
N ALA A 140 -0.67 -1.64 -0.82
CA ALA A 140 -1.22 -1.68 -2.17
C ALA A 140 -1.17 -3.09 -2.81
N ARG A 141 -0.19 -3.90 -2.42
CA ARG A 141 0.01 -5.26 -2.95
C ARG A 141 -1.10 -6.23 -2.54
N TRP A 142 -1.66 -6.07 -1.33
CA TRP A 142 -2.83 -6.85 -0.89
C TRP A 142 -4.03 -6.56 -1.79
N GLY A 143 -4.25 -5.29 -2.13
CA GLY A 143 -5.33 -4.87 -3.02
C GLY A 143 -5.23 -5.46 -4.42
N PHE A 144 -4.02 -5.78 -4.90
CA PHE A 144 -3.82 -6.45 -6.18
C PHE A 144 -3.93 -7.98 -6.10
N ALA A 145 -3.48 -8.60 -5.01
CA ALA A 145 -3.42 -10.06 -4.88
C ALA A 145 -4.75 -10.72 -4.48
N ILE A 146 -5.64 -9.99 -3.79
CA ILE A 146 -6.91 -10.53 -3.26
C ILE A 146 -8.00 -10.77 -4.33
N PRO A 147 -8.19 -9.90 -5.35
CA PRO A 147 -9.23 -10.09 -6.35
C PRO A 147 -9.15 -11.44 -7.08
N ALA A 148 -10.30 -12.08 -7.30
CA ALA A 148 -10.37 -13.35 -8.01
C ALA A 148 -9.84 -13.20 -9.45
N GLY A 149 -8.99 -14.13 -9.88
CA GLY A 149 -8.36 -14.08 -11.21
C GLY A 149 -7.20 -13.09 -11.32
N SER A 150 -6.72 -12.53 -10.19
CA SER A 150 -5.50 -11.72 -10.21
C SER A 150 -4.29 -12.52 -10.70
N PRO A 151 -3.43 -11.92 -11.54
CA PRO A 151 -2.15 -12.51 -11.91
C PRO A 151 -1.24 -12.81 -10.72
N ALA A 152 -1.36 -12.04 -9.62
CA ALA A 152 -0.67 -12.33 -8.36
C ALA A 152 -1.63 -13.11 -7.44
N LYS A 153 -1.23 -14.31 -7.03
CA LYS A 153 -1.99 -15.10 -6.06
C LYS A 153 -1.77 -14.56 -4.64
N PRO A 154 -2.75 -14.71 -3.73
CA PRO A 154 -2.59 -14.36 -2.32
C PRO A 154 -1.77 -15.44 -1.58
N ASP A 155 -0.54 -15.67 -2.04
CA ASP A 155 0.40 -16.63 -1.46
C ASP A 155 1.37 -15.94 -0.47
N TRP A 156 2.10 -16.75 0.29
CA TRP A 156 3.09 -16.26 1.26
C TRP A 156 4.15 -15.37 0.65
N MET A 157 4.51 -15.59 -0.61
CA MET A 157 5.50 -14.78 -1.30
C MET A 157 4.94 -13.37 -1.60
N ASN A 158 3.74 -13.27 -2.18
CA ASN A 158 3.15 -11.96 -2.49
C ASN A 158 2.72 -11.18 -1.24
N LEU A 159 2.09 -11.87 -0.28
CA LEU A 159 1.65 -11.24 0.96
C LEU A 159 2.82 -10.99 1.91
N GLY A 160 3.79 -11.88 2.02
CA GLY A 160 4.99 -11.67 2.83
C GLY A 160 5.83 -10.48 2.33
N ASN A 161 6.08 -10.41 1.02
CA ASN A 161 6.86 -9.31 0.42
C ASN A 161 6.19 -7.94 0.58
N SER A 162 4.88 -7.90 0.80
CA SER A 162 4.15 -6.65 1.08
C SER A 162 4.42 -6.09 2.48
N VAL A 163 4.81 -6.94 3.43
CA VAL A 163 5.07 -6.56 4.82
C VAL A 163 6.46 -5.95 4.96
N VAL A 164 7.42 -6.39 4.14
CA VAL A 164 8.82 -5.94 4.21
C VAL A 164 8.96 -4.41 4.10
N PRO A 165 8.32 -3.71 3.13
CA PRO A 165 8.34 -2.25 3.09
C PRO A 165 7.78 -1.60 4.36
N SER A 166 6.69 -2.12 4.93
CA SER A 166 6.11 -1.57 6.16
C SER A 166 7.02 -1.74 7.38
N LEU A 167 7.76 -2.83 7.46
CA LEU A 167 8.78 -3.03 8.50
C LEU A 167 9.97 -2.10 8.33
N LEU A 168 10.43 -1.85 7.10
CA LEU A 168 11.48 -0.87 6.82
C LEU A 168 11.02 0.55 7.17
N ALA A 169 9.78 0.91 6.83
CA ALA A 169 9.19 2.18 7.23
C ALA A 169 9.18 2.34 8.76
N TRP A 170 8.74 1.31 9.49
CA TRP A 170 8.76 1.32 10.95
C TRP A 170 10.19 1.45 11.51
N LEU A 171 11.16 0.71 10.95
CA LEU A 171 12.57 0.80 11.34
C LEU A 171 13.14 2.20 11.10
N ALA A 172 12.81 2.85 9.98
CA ALA A 172 13.21 4.22 9.70
C ALA A 172 12.71 5.22 10.76
N LEU A 173 11.49 5.01 11.27
CA LEU A 173 10.93 5.85 12.33
C LEU A 173 11.60 5.65 13.69
N LEU A 174 12.16 4.45 13.95
CA LEU A 174 12.95 4.19 15.16
C LEU A 174 14.30 4.93 15.15
N CYS A 175 14.84 5.27 13.97
CA CYS A 175 16.06 6.05 13.82
C CYS A 175 15.87 7.56 14.11
N ARG A 176 15.10 7.92 15.13
CA ARG A 176 14.75 9.33 15.44
C ARG A 176 15.97 10.20 15.69
N GLU A 177 16.98 9.68 16.38
CA GLU A 177 18.21 10.42 16.72
C GLU A 177 19.13 10.61 15.52
N ASN A 178 19.02 9.74 14.50
CA ASN A 178 19.91 9.72 13.35
C ASN A 178 19.09 9.79 12.05
N ILE A 179 18.68 11.01 11.69
CA ILE A 179 17.89 11.29 10.46
C ILE A 179 18.56 10.71 9.20
N THR A 180 19.90 10.67 9.16
CA THR A 180 20.64 10.08 8.03
C THR A 180 20.37 8.59 7.91
N GLU A 181 20.49 7.83 8.99
CA GLU A 181 20.21 6.39 9.00
C GLU A 181 18.74 6.11 8.66
N GLY A 182 17.80 6.85 9.27
CA GLY A 182 16.39 6.71 8.95
C GLY A 182 16.08 7.00 7.48
N THR A 183 16.71 8.03 6.90
CA THR A 183 16.59 8.35 5.47
C THR A 183 17.16 7.25 4.58
N LEU A 184 18.30 6.64 4.94
CA LEU A 184 18.87 5.50 4.20
C LEU A 184 17.92 4.30 4.24
N VAL A 185 17.29 4.02 5.39
CA VAL A 185 16.29 2.95 5.49
C VAL A 185 15.06 3.24 4.61
N VAL A 186 14.59 4.49 4.56
CA VAL A 186 13.52 4.90 3.63
C VAL A 186 13.94 4.69 2.17
N LEU A 187 15.16 5.07 1.78
CA LEU A 187 15.69 4.85 0.44
C LEU A 187 15.72 3.36 0.07
N MET A 188 16.18 2.51 1.00
CA MET A 188 16.13 1.05 0.84
C MET A 188 14.69 0.55 0.68
N GLY A 189 13.75 1.05 1.48
CA GLY A 189 12.33 0.70 1.39
C GLY A 189 11.67 1.12 0.06
N LEU A 190 11.98 2.32 -0.44
CA LEU A 190 11.51 2.81 -1.75
C LEU A 190 12.08 1.95 -2.89
N GLY A 191 13.39 1.67 -2.85
CA GLY A 191 14.05 0.84 -3.85
C GLY A 191 13.53 -0.60 -3.86
N LEU A 192 13.33 -1.20 -2.68
CA LEU A 192 12.79 -2.54 -2.55
C LEU A 192 11.33 -2.62 -3.03
N SER A 193 10.51 -1.62 -2.68
CA SER A 193 9.12 -1.54 -3.15
C SER A 193 9.05 -1.41 -4.67
N LEU A 194 9.90 -0.57 -5.27
CA LEU A 194 10.00 -0.45 -6.72
C LEU A 194 10.45 -1.76 -7.36
N HIS A 195 11.48 -2.40 -6.79
CA HIS A 195 11.98 -3.68 -7.27
C HIS A 195 10.87 -4.71 -7.28
N TYR A 196 10.13 -4.84 -6.17
CA TYR A 196 8.97 -5.73 -6.10
C TYR A 196 7.93 -5.39 -7.15
N ASP A 197 7.56 -4.11 -7.32
CA ASP A 197 6.59 -3.65 -8.33
C ASP A 197 7.01 -4.00 -9.78
N LEU A 198 8.31 -4.05 -10.06
CA LEU A 198 8.85 -4.38 -11.38
C LEU A 198 9.05 -5.89 -11.62
N THR A 199 9.53 -6.65 -10.62
CA THR A 199 9.95 -8.06 -10.80
C THR A 199 8.86 -9.06 -10.46
N LEU A 200 8.05 -8.80 -9.44
CA LEU A 200 7.15 -9.81 -8.88
C LEU A 200 5.70 -9.67 -9.35
N LEU A 201 5.39 -8.77 -10.30
CA LEU A 201 4.01 -8.55 -10.75
C LEU A 201 3.86 -8.64 -12.26
N PRO A 202 3.91 -9.85 -12.85
CA PRO A 202 3.35 -10.05 -14.17
C PRO A 202 1.87 -9.66 -14.11
N GLY A 203 1.44 -8.61 -14.83
CA GLY A 203 0.03 -8.24 -14.93
C GLY A 203 -0.36 -6.81 -14.54
N TYR A 204 0.55 -6.01 -13.99
CA TYR A 204 0.28 -4.56 -13.88
C TYR A 204 0.32 -3.88 -15.24
N PRO A 205 -0.57 -2.90 -15.49
CA PRO A 205 -0.50 -2.12 -16.71
C PRO A 205 0.79 -1.31 -16.76
N ASN A 206 1.38 -1.18 -17.94
CA ASN A 206 2.67 -0.52 -18.16
C ASN A 206 2.70 0.92 -17.63
N TRP A 207 1.57 1.64 -17.69
CA TRP A 207 1.45 3.01 -17.15
C TRP A 207 1.72 3.08 -15.65
N PHE A 208 1.31 2.06 -14.88
CA PHE A 208 1.49 2.04 -13.43
C PHE A 208 2.95 1.82 -13.07
N ARG A 209 3.63 0.90 -13.77
CA ARG A 209 5.07 0.65 -13.60
C ARG A 209 5.87 1.90 -13.92
N ALA A 210 5.59 2.55 -15.05
CA ALA A 210 6.25 3.81 -15.43
C ALA A 210 6.03 4.90 -14.37
N MET A 211 4.80 5.05 -13.90
CA MET A 211 4.43 6.03 -12.88
C MET A 211 5.18 5.77 -11.57
N ARG A 212 5.17 4.52 -11.09
CA ARG A 212 5.92 4.12 -9.89
C ARG A 212 7.39 4.46 -10.02
N THR A 213 8.03 4.07 -11.11
CA THR A 213 9.45 4.37 -11.37
C THR A 213 9.75 5.86 -11.28
N VAL A 214 8.97 6.70 -11.97
CA VAL A 214 9.19 8.16 -11.95
C VAL A 214 8.99 8.74 -10.55
N LEU A 215 7.91 8.39 -9.85
CA LEU A 215 7.66 8.88 -8.50
C LEU A 215 8.76 8.48 -7.53
N THR A 216 9.22 7.22 -7.58
CA THR A 216 10.30 6.73 -6.71
C THR A 216 11.64 7.38 -7.03
N LEU A 217 11.94 7.64 -8.31
CA LEU A 217 13.16 8.34 -8.71
C LEU A 217 13.16 9.77 -8.16
N VAL A 218 12.07 10.51 -8.37
CA VAL A 218 11.97 11.90 -7.87
C VAL A 218 12.06 11.95 -6.35
N ALA A 219 11.37 11.06 -5.63
CA ALA A 219 11.45 10.96 -4.18
C ALA A 219 12.87 10.63 -3.70
N THR A 220 13.54 9.69 -4.37
CA THR A 220 14.94 9.29 -4.08
C THR A 220 15.89 10.46 -4.26
N PHE A 221 15.82 11.17 -5.40
CA PHE A 221 16.67 12.33 -5.66
C PHE A 221 16.42 13.45 -4.65
N SER A 222 15.19 13.68 -4.24
CA SER A 222 14.85 14.66 -3.21
C SER A 222 15.46 14.31 -1.83
N LEU A 223 15.36 13.04 -1.41
CA LEU A 223 15.96 12.59 -0.14
C LEU A 223 17.49 12.69 -0.19
N VAL A 224 18.11 12.30 -1.31
CA VAL A 224 19.56 12.47 -1.52
C VAL A 224 19.96 13.93 -1.49
N ALA A 225 19.22 14.82 -2.15
CA ALA A 225 19.48 16.27 -2.11
C ALA A 225 19.43 16.81 -0.68
N THR A 226 18.51 16.32 0.14
CA THR A 226 18.40 16.70 1.56
C THR A 226 19.62 16.23 2.37
N LEU A 227 20.12 15.02 2.10
CA LEU A 227 21.36 14.52 2.71
C LEU A 227 22.59 15.33 2.26
N VAL A 228 22.64 15.76 1.00
CA VAL A 228 23.70 16.62 0.49
C VAL A 228 23.65 18.00 1.17
N LEU A 229 22.46 18.60 1.28
CA LEU A 229 22.27 19.89 1.96
C LEU A 229 22.67 19.82 3.44
N LYS A 230 22.42 18.70 4.13
CA LYS A 230 22.92 18.46 5.49
C LYS A 230 24.45 18.56 5.58
N LYS A 231 25.18 18.19 4.54
CA LYS A 231 26.66 18.23 4.50
C LYS A 231 27.21 19.60 4.11
N VAL A 232 26.46 20.35 3.30
CA VAL A 232 26.92 21.63 2.72
C VAL A 232 26.47 22.84 3.54
N CYS A 233 25.28 22.81 4.12
CA CYS A 233 24.69 23.97 4.81
C CYS A 233 24.92 23.94 6.32
N ALA A 234 24.94 25.13 6.94
CA ALA A 234 24.96 25.25 8.39
C ALA A 234 23.61 24.85 9.00
N GLU A 235 23.66 24.13 10.13
CA GLU A 235 22.46 23.70 10.84
C GLU A 235 21.78 24.89 11.54
N ARG A 236 20.46 25.02 11.34
CA ARG A 236 19.60 25.98 12.00
C ARG A 236 18.40 25.24 12.58
N LYS A 237 18.14 25.43 13.88
CA LYS A 237 16.92 24.91 14.51
C LYS A 237 15.78 25.90 14.30
N LEU A 238 14.60 25.39 13.95
CA LEU A 238 13.38 26.20 14.00
C LEU A 238 13.17 26.58 15.47
N LYS A 239 13.05 27.88 15.74
CA LYS A 239 12.86 28.41 17.08
C LYS A 239 11.61 27.75 17.68
N GLU A 240 11.76 27.08 18.82
CA GLU A 240 10.66 26.47 19.55
C GLU A 240 9.61 27.55 19.79
N TRP A 241 8.43 27.38 19.20
CA TRP A 241 7.30 28.26 19.50
C TRP A 241 6.72 27.83 20.85
N PRO A 242 6.55 28.76 21.81
CA PRO A 242 6.09 28.45 23.16
C PRO A 242 4.68 27.85 23.22
#